data_AF-A0A1J3FKN2-F1
#
_entry.id   AF-A0A1J3FKN2-F1
#
_cell.length_a   1.000
_cell.length_b   1.000
_cell.length_c   1.000
_cell.angle_alpha   90.00
_cell.angle_beta   90.00
_cell.angle_gamma   90.00
#
_symmetry.space_group_name_H-M   'P 1'
#
loop_
_entity.id
_entity.type
_entity.pdbx_description
1 polymer ?
#
loop_
_entity_poly.entity_id
_entity_poly.type
_entity_poly.pdbx_seq_one_letter_code
_entity_poly.pdbx_strand_id
1 'polypeptide(L)' 'FPYAVEHNLVGLEQSLEKLVNDLVSGGEKLRVMSICGMGGLGKTTLAKQIFHHRTVRRHFDRFAWVYVSQEFRRRHVW' A
#
# COMPACT_ATOMS: atom_id res chain seq x y z
N PHE A 1 1.29 -0.22 16.17
CA PHE A 1 1.40 1.12 15.57
C PHE A 1 0.01 1.74 15.61
N PRO A 2 -0.15 2.94 16.18
CA PRO A 2 -1.48 3.48 16.41
C PRO A 2 -2.21 3.66 15.06
N TYR A 3 -3.51 3.38 15.08
CA TYR A 3 -4.48 3.58 14.01
C TYR A 3 -4.58 5.10 13.71
N ALA A 4 -3.52 5.69 13.15
CA ALA A 4 -3.65 6.97 12.50
C ALA A 4 -4.35 6.71 11.18
N VAL A 5 -5.68 6.80 11.18
CA VAL A 5 -6.40 7.19 9.97
C VAL A 5 -5.89 8.58 9.69
N GLU A 6 -4.86 8.67 8.84
CA GLU A 6 -4.31 9.92 8.32
C GLU A 6 -5.45 10.57 7.52
N HIS A 7 -6.26 11.36 8.22
CA HIS A 7 -7.50 11.94 7.69
C HIS A 7 -7.26 13.11 6.73
N ASN A 8 -6.00 13.42 6.43
CA ASN A 8 -5.57 14.62 5.71
C ASN A 8 -4.74 14.27 4.46
N LEU A 9 -5.16 13.27 3.69
CA LEU A 9 -4.54 12.98 2.40
C LEU A 9 -5.08 13.97 1.36
N VAL A 10 -4.41 15.11 1.17
CA VAL A 10 -4.80 16.13 0.19
C VAL A 10 -3.98 15.99 -1.09
N GLY A 11 -4.64 16.00 -2.25
CA GLY A 11 -4.01 15.98 -3.58
C GLY A 11 -3.62 14.57 -4.08
N LEU A 12 -3.94 13.51 -3.35
CA LEU A 12 -3.66 12.11 -3.71
C LEU A 12 -4.93 11.24 -3.73
N GLU A 13 -6.10 11.82 -3.51
CA GLU A 13 -7.39 11.13 -3.40
C GLU A 13 -7.72 10.39 -4.69
N GLN A 14 -7.53 11.03 -5.85
CA GLN A 14 -7.76 10.38 -7.15
C GLN A 14 -6.81 9.19 -7.37
N SER A 15 -5.55 9.32 -6.94
CA SER A 15 -4.57 8.22 -7.04
C SER A 15 -4.94 7.08 -6.10
N LEU A 16 -5.41 7.39 -4.89
CA LEU A 16 -5.91 6.41 -3.93
C LEU A 16 -7.08 5.63 -4.50
N GLU A 17 -8.13 6.31 -4.96
CA GLU A 17 -9.33 5.67 -5.51
C GLU A 17 -9.01 4.82 -6.73
N LYS A 18 -8.17 5.32 -7.65
CA LYS A 18 -7.73 4.55 -8.81
C LYS A 18 -7.02 3.27 -8.39
N LEU A 19 -6.02 3.36 -7.51
CA LEU A 19 -5.23 2.20 -7.09
C LEU A 19 -6.04 1.21 -6.24
N VAL A 20 -7.00 1.68 -5.45
CA VAL A 20 -7.93 0.81 -4.72
C VAL A 20 -8.80 0.04 -5.71
N ASN A 21 -9.40 0.73 -6.67
CA ASN A 21 -10.23 0.10 -7.69
C ASN A 21 -9.41 -0.89 -8.53
N ASP A 22 -8.21 -0.51 -8.96
CA ASP A 22 -7.29 -1.41 -9.63
C ASP A 22 -6.97 -2.61 -8.72
N LEU A 23 -6.70 -2.45 -7.43
CA LEU A 23 -6.36 -3.60 -6.58
C LEU A 23 -7.48 -4.63 -6.45
N VAL A 24 -8.74 -4.18 -6.43
CA VAL A 24 -9.91 -5.03 -6.17
C VAL A 24 -10.68 -5.44 -7.42
N SER A 25 -10.39 -4.83 -8.57
CA SER A 25 -11.02 -5.16 -9.85
C SER A 25 -10.21 -6.22 -10.60
N GLY A 26 -10.69 -7.46 -10.60
CA GLY A 26 -10.18 -8.52 -11.48
C GLY A 26 -10.30 -9.94 -10.96
N GLY A 27 -10.11 -10.91 -11.86
CA GLY A 27 -10.10 -12.35 -11.58
C GLY A 27 -8.71 -13.00 -11.60
N GLU A 28 -7.63 -12.20 -11.75
CA GLU A 28 -6.27 -12.72 -11.69
C GLU A 28 -5.82 -12.96 -10.24
N LYS A 29 -5.16 -14.10 -10.00
CA LYS A 29 -4.74 -14.53 -8.66
C LYS A 29 -3.57 -13.72 -8.08
N LEU A 30 -2.80 -13.00 -8.91
CA LEU A 30 -1.61 -12.27 -8.47
C LEU A 30 -1.45 -10.95 -9.23
N ARG A 31 -1.38 -9.83 -8.49
CA ARG A 31 -1.21 -8.47 -9.04
C ARG A 31 -0.08 -7.75 -8.31
N VAL A 32 0.73 -7.01 -9.06
CA VAL A 32 1.82 -6.17 -8.53
C VAL A 32 1.58 -4.72 -8.95
N MET A 33 1.68 -3.80 -8.01
CA MET A 33 1.61 -2.36 -8.26
C MET A 33 2.80 -1.64 -7.62
N SER A 34 3.33 -0.65 -8.32
CA SER A 34 4.48 0.14 -7.85
C SER A 34 4.10 1.62 -7.73
N ILE A 35 4.58 2.27 -6.67
CA ILE A 35 4.45 3.72 -6.45
C ILE A 35 5.85 4.32 -6.52
N CYS A 36 6.13 5.07 -7.59
CA CYS A 36 7.45 5.63 -7.89
C CYS A 36 7.45 7.17 -7.79
N GLY A 37 8.61 7.78 -7.53
CA GLY A 37 8.77 9.23 -7.46
C GLY A 37 9.87 9.67 -6.50
N MET A 38 10.22 10.96 -6.52
CA MET A 38 11.23 11.57 -5.64
C MET A 38 10.93 11.37 -4.15
N GLY A 39 11.97 11.52 -3.31
CA GLY A 39 11.83 11.56 -1.86
C GLY A 39 10.84 12.66 -1.42
N GLY A 40 10.12 12.43 -0.33
CA GLY A 40 9.18 13.42 0.22
C GLY A 40 7.79 13.50 -0.44
N LEU A 41 7.56 12.87 -1.59
CA LEU A 41 6.26 12.93 -2.32
C LEU A 41 5.09 12.14 -1.68
N GLY A 42 5.24 11.62 -0.46
CA GLY A 42 4.15 10.89 0.19
C GLY A 42 3.86 9.48 -0.38
N LYS A 43 4.79 8.85 -1.11
CA LYS A 43 4.59 7.49 -1.65
C LYS A 43 4.21 6.44 -0.59
N THR A 44 4.94 6.44 0.53
CA THR A 44 4.67 5.54 1.66
C THR A 44 3.34 5.89 2.33
N THR A 45 2.96 7.17 2.36
CA THR A 45 1.65 7.65 2.85
C THR A 45 0.53 7.08 1.97
N LEU A 46 0.62 7.20 0.66
CA LEU A 46 -0.36 6.62 -0.27
C LEU A 46 -0.47 5.09 -0.13
N ALA A 47 0.67 4.39 -0.04
CA ALA A 47 0.68 2.94 0.20
C ALA A 47 0.00 2.55 1.53
N LYS A 48 0.23 3.33 2.60
CA LYS A 48 -0.44 3.11 3.90
C LYS A 48 -1.95 3.34 3.81
N GLN A 49 -2.40 4.36 3.07
CA GLN A 49 -3.82 4.60 2.86
C GLN A 49 -4.49 3.44 2.12
N ILE A 50 -3.89 2.95 1.04
CA ILE A 50 -4.39 1.78 0.29
C ILE A 50 -4.47 0.54 1.21
N PHE A 51 -3.41 0.28 1.99
CA PHE A 51 -3.35 -0.88 2.89
C PHE A 51 -4.45 -0.86 3.98
N HIS A 52 -4.83 0.32 4.47
CA HIS A 52 -5.89 0.48 5.47
C HIS A 52 -7.26 0.76 4.85
N HIS A 53 -7.35 0.92 3.53
CA HIS A 53 -8.59 1.25 2.85
C HIS A 53 -9.64 0.15 3.07
N ARG A 54 -10.86 0.54 3.45
CA ARG A 54 -11.91 -0.41 3.83
C ARG A 54 -12.22 -1.43 2.74
N THR A 55 -12.26 -1.01 1.47
CA THR A 55 -12.50 -1.89 0.33
C THR A 55 -11.39 -2.92 0.17
N VAL A 56 -10.13 -2.52 0.31
CA VAL A 56 -8.97 -3.41 0.24
C VAL A 56 -8.99 -4.39 1.40
N ARG A 57 -9.24 -3.90 2.63
CA ARG A 57 -9.32 -4.72 3.84
C ARG A 57 -10.42 -5.77 3.82
N ARG A 58 -11.51 -5.52 3.07
CA ARG A 58 -12.62 -6.47 2.89
C ARG A 58 -12.39 -7.46 1.75
N HIS A 59 -11.53 -7.12 0.79
CA HIS A 59 -11.31 -7.93 -0.41
C HIS A 59 -10.32 -9.08 -0.18
N PHE A 60 -9.25 -8.86 0.59
CA PHE A 60 -8.27 -9.90 0.89
C PHE A 60 -8.45 -10.47 2.31
N ASP A 61 -8.23 -11.77 2.48
CA ASP A 61 -8.31 -12.41 3.80
C ASP A 61 -7.09 -12.13 4.67
N ARG A 62 -5.94 -11.88 4.04
CA ARG A 62 -4.63 -11.75 4.71
C ARG A 62 -3.87 -10.55 4.18
N PHE A 63 -3.11 -9.92 5.07
CA PHE A 63 -2.34 -8.72 4.78
C PHE A 63 -1.02 -8.76 5.52
N ALA A 64 0.04 -8.25 4.89
CA ALA A 64 1.33 -8.03 5.52
C ALA A 64 1.87 -6.67 5.09
N TRP A 65 2.52 -5.97 6.01
CA TRP A 65 3.27 -4.74 5.73
C TRP A 65 4.72 -4.94 6.12
N VAL A 66 5.63 -4.71 5.18
CA VAL A 66 7.08 -4.89 5.41
C VAL A 66 7.79 -3.60 5.05
N TYR A 67 8.73 -3.20 5.91
CA TYR A 67 9.66 -2.11 5.64
C TYR A 67 11.03 -2.69 5.33
N VAL A 68 11.59 -2.34 4.17
CA VAL A 68 12.94 -2.73 3.74
C VAL A 68 13.72 -1.45 3.47
N SER A 69 14.79 -1.23 4.24
CA SER A 69 15.75 -0.13 4.02
C SER A 69 16.89 -0.58 3.10
N GLN A 70 17.76 0.36 2.74
CA GLN A 70 18.99 0.03 1.99
C GLN A 70 19.89 -0.93 2.77
N GLU A 71 19.94 -0.76 4.09
CA GLU A 71 20.63 -1.67 5.02
C GLU A 71 19.72 -2.86 5.36
N PHE A 72 19.64 -3.82 4.45
CA PHE A 72 18.90 -5.06 4.65
C PHE A 72 19.81 -6.29 4.51
N ARG A 73 19.67 -7.24 5.43
CA ARG A 73 20.33 -8.55 5.36
C ARG A 73 19.32 -9.63 5.07
N ARG A 74 19.48 -10.31 3.93
CA ARG A 74 18.74 -11.54 3.63
C ARG A 74 19.21 -12.62 4.58
N ARG A 75 18.29 -13.16 5.39
CA ARG A 75 18.54 -14.40 6.11
C ARG A 75 18.16 -15.56 5.21
N HIS A 76 19.10 -16.47 5.02
CA HIS A 76 18.80 -17.78 4.48
C HIS A 76 18.08 -18.58 5.57
N VAL A 77 16.85 -18.97 5.28
CA VAL A 77 16.06 -19.85 6.14
C VAL A 77 16.06 -21.20 5.42
N TRP A 78 16.92 -22.08 5.90
CA TRP A 78 16.99 -23.49 5.51
C TRP A 78 16.78 -24.31 6.77
#